data_AF-A0A193DM99-F1
#
_entry.id   AF-A0A193DM99-F1
#
_cell.length_a   1.000
_cell.length_b   1.000
_cell.length_c   1.000
_cell.angle_alpha   90.00
_cell.angle_beta   90.00
_cell.angle_gamma   90.00
#
_symmetry.space_group_name_H-M   'P 1'
#
loop_
_entity.id
_entity.type
_entity.pdbx_description
1 polymer ?
#
loop_
_entity_poly.entity_id
_entity_poly.type
_entity_poly.pdbx_seq_one_letter_code
_entity_poly.pdbx_strand_id
1 'polypeptide(L)'
;IPASDEPPITGEALEKLLLLFAGAKEAIARNAHRYDPALLTALIDLPPLDVVQLQAEGDVHPTLDALQAVLNRGTLGTARYHLRFDPATDSAAASLVSVRKHMGEEFTQVLPMGAFESGELRPLREVALALHGLVREGAQILRGNKSHPITSFAQAQAWLLEEAKRGRQVQRFKGLGEMNAEQLWETTVNPDTRRLLQVHIEDAVAADQ
;
A
#
# COMPACT_ATOMS: atom_id res chain seq x y z
N ILE A 1 0.75 19.09 5.57
CA ILE A 1 1.25 20.23 4.78
C ILE A 1 2.18 19.67 3.72
N PRO A 2 1.87 19.83 2.43
CA PRO A 2 2.60 19.16 1.35
C PRO A 2 3.98 19.75 1.05
N ALA A 3 4.18 21.05 1.28
CA ALA A 3 5.45 21.76 1.14
C ALA A 3 5.47 23.01 2.04
N SER A 4 6.64 23.64 2.22
CA SER A 4 6.70 24.99 2.82
C SER A 4 5.74 25.95 2.10
N ASP A 5 5.04 26.79 2.86
CA ASP A 5 4.13 27.83 2.36
C ASP A 5 2.90 27.35 1.56
N GLU A 6 2.60 26.04 1.56
CA GLU A 6 1.38 25.49 0.96
C GLU A 6 0.26 25.26 1.99
N PRO A 7 -1.02 25.38 1.58
CA PRO A 7 -2.13 25.10 2.47
C PRO A 7 -2.13 23.64 2.94
N PRO A 8 -2.54 23.37 4.19
CA PRO A 8 -2.63 22.00 4.69
C PRO A 8 -3.77 21.24 4.00
N ILE A 9 -3.53 19.96 3.71
CA ILE A 9 -4.58 19.01 3.34
C ILE A 9 -5.20 18.46 4.61
N THR A 10 -6.51 18.64 4.79
CA THR A 10 -7.25 18.30 6.02
C THR A 10 -8.61 17.69 5.69
N GLY A 11 -9.26 17.10 6.71
CA GLY A 11 -10.64 16.58 6.58
C GLY A 11 -10.76 15.48 5.52
N GLU A 12 -11.85 15.52 4.77
CA GLU A 12 -12.21 14.51 3.74
C GLU A 12 -11.10 14.31 2.69
N ALA A 13 -10.38 15.36 2.32
CA ALA A 13 -9.29 15.25 1.35
C ALA A 13 -8.13 14.40 1.88
N LEU A 14 -7.75 14.58 3.16
CA LEU A 14 -6.71 13.77 3.79
C LEU A 14 -7.19 12.34 4.02
N GLU A 15 -8.45 12.17 4.42
CA GLU A 15 -9.07 10.85 4.60
C GLU A 15 -9.04 10.05 3.29
N LYS A 16 -9.45 10.66 2.17
CA LYS A 16 -9.41 10.02 0.85
C LYS A 16 -8.00 9.55 0.48
N LEU A 17 -6.98 10.36 0.72
CA LEU A 17 -5.58 9.97 0.47
C LEU A 17 -5.13 8.81 1.37
N LEU A 18 -5.49 8.83 2.65
CA LEU A 18 -5.18 7.74 3.58
C LEU A 18 -5.86 6.43 3.19
N LEU A 19 -7.12 6.49 2.73
CA LEU A 19 -7.86 5.32 2.25
C LEU A 19 -7.28 4.75 0.95
N LEU A 20 -6.93 5.62 -0.01
CA LEU A 20 -6.23 5.19 -1.23
C LEU A 20 -4.90 4.50 -0.91
N PHE A 21 -4.12 5.08 -0.01
CA PHE A 21 -2.85 4.50 0.43
C PHE A 21 -3.03 3.18 1.20
N ALA A 22 -4.07 3.06 2.04
CA ALA A 22 -4.41 1.81 2.70
C ALA A 22 -4.80 0.72 1.68
N GLY A 23 -5.64 1.05 0.70
CA GLY A 23 -6.04 0.13 -0.37
C GLY A 23 -4.86 -0.36 -1.21
N ALA A 24 -3.89 0.52 -1.49
CA ALA A 24 -2.65 0.14 -2.16
C ALA A 24 -1.82 -0.84 -1.31
N LYS A 25 -1.64 -0.58 0.00
CA LYS A 25 -0.93 -1.51 0.90
C LYS A 25 -1.61 -2.88 0.99
N GLU A 26 -2.93 -2.91 1.02
CA GLU A 26 -3.66 -4.19 0.99
C GLU A 26 -3.49 -4.91 -0.34
N ALA A 27 -3.49 -4.20 -1.47
CA ALA A 27 -3.23 -4.80 -2.78
C ALA A 27 -1.80 -5.39 -2.85
N ILE A 28 -0.80 -4.72 -2.28
CA ILE A 28 0.55 -5.27 -2.15
C ILE A 28 0.53 -6.55 -1.32
N ALA A 29 -0.07 -6.51 -0.12
CA ALA A 29 -0.12 -7.67 0.77
C ALA A 29 -0.83 -8.88 0.15
N ARG A 30 -1.97 -8.67 -0.52
CA ARG A 30 -2.71 -9.74 -1.22
C ARG A 30 -1.89 -10.37 -2.34
N ASN A 31 -1.10 -9.57 -3.06
CA ASN A 31 -0.34 -10.02 -4.22
C ASN A 31 1.14 -10.34 -3.94
N ALA A 32 1.57 -10.30 -2.67
CA ALA A 32 2.96 -10.53 -2.26
C ALA A 32 3.49 -11.94 -2.60
N HIS A 33 2.59 -12.90 -2.80
CA HIS A 33 2.95 -14.26 -3.24
C HIS A 33 3.34 -14.31 -4.73
N ARG A 34 2.89 -13.32 -5.53
CA ARG A 34 3.06 -13.28 -6.99
C ARG A 34 4.08 -12.23 -7.42
N TYR A 35 4.09 -11.07 -6.76
CA TYR A 35 4.90 -9.90 -7.09
C TYR A 35 5.82 -9.52 -5.93
N ASP A 36 7.02 -9.02 -6.23
CA ASP A 36 7.94 -8.55 -5.19
C ASP A 36 7.35 -7.34 -4.45
N PRO A 37 7.08 -7.43 -3.14
CA PRO A 37 6.54 -6.33 -2.36
C PRO A 37 7.42 -5.08 -2.34
N ALA A 38 8.74 -5.23 -2.43
CA ALA A 38 9.66 -4.09 -2.43
C ALA A 38 9.52 -3.27 -3.72
N LEU A 39 9.42 -3.96 -4.88
CA LEU A 39 9.12 -3.33 -6.17
C LEU A 39 7.76 -2.62 -6.11
N LEU A 40 6.72 -3.32 -5.67
CA LEU A 40 5.37 -2.75 -5.59
C LEU A 40 5.29 -1.55 -4.65
N THR A 41 6.03 -1.56 -3.54
CA THR A 41 6.07 -0.43 -2.61
C THR A 41 6.77 0.78 -3.24
N ALA A 42 7.89 0.57 -3.94
CA ALA A 42 8.61 1.65 -4.60
C ALA A 42 7.79 2.32 -5.72
N LEU A 43 6.88 1.58 -6.35
CA LEU A 43 5.96 2.12 -7.35
C LEU A 43 4.95 3.13 -6.79
N ILE A 44 4.70 3.15 -5.48
CA ILE A 44 3.79 4.12 -4.86
C ILE A 44 4.39 5.54 -4.82
N ASP A 45 5.70 5.64 -4.60
CA ASP A 45 6.40 6.92 -4.35
C ASP A 45 6.93 7.57 -5.63
N LEU A 46 6.68 6.96 -6.80
CA LEU A 46 7.25 7.37 -8.08
C LEU A 46 6.19 7.83 -9.09
N PRO A 47 6.61 8.45 -10.21
CA PRO A 47 5.68 8.73 -11.30
C PRO A 47 4.88 7.47 -11.65
N PRO A 48 3.54 7.59 -11.78
CA PRO A 48 2.71 6.44 -12.13
C PRO A 48 3.17 5.90 -13.48
N LEU A 49 3.35 4.58 -13.56
CA LEU A 49 3.73 3.97 -14.82
C LEU A 49 2.59 4.13 -15.83
N ASP A 50 2.93 4.70 -16.98
CA ASP A 50 2.03 4.89 -18.10
C ASP A 50 2.67 4.30 -19.35
N VAL A 51 1.90 3.46 -20.05
CA VAL A 51 2.37 2.78 -21.26
C VAL A 51 2.73 3.80 -22.34
N VAL A 52 1.92 4.86 -22.48
CA VAL A 52 2.15 5.90 -23.49
C VAL A 52 3.46 6.62 -23.22
N GLN A 53 3.71 6.99 -21.96
CA GLN A 53 4.98 7.60 -21.56
C GLN A 53 6.17 6.66 -21.80
N LEU A 54 6.10 5.41 -21.34
CA LEU A 54 7.20 4.45 -21.48
C LEU A 54 7.51 4.12 -22.95
N GLN A 55 6.50 4.10 -23.82
CA GLN A 55 6.71 3.96 -25.26
C GLN A 55 7.37 5.20 -25.87
N ALA A 56 6.98 6.40 -25.44
CA ALA A 56 7.57 7.65 -25.92
C ALA A 56 9.04 7.85 -25.50
N GLU A 57 9.44 7.24 -24.38
CA GLU A 57 10.82 7.22 -23.89
C GLU A 57 11.77 6.42 -24.83
N GLY A 58 11.26 5.51 -25.65
CA GLY A 58 12.06 4.76 -26.63
C GLY A 58 13.00 3.78 -25.96
N ASP A 59 14.29 3.79 -26.32
CA ASP A 59 15.30 2.84 -25.81
C ASP A 59 15.87 3.23 -24.43
N VAL A 60 15.66 4.48 -23.99
CA VAL A 60 16.17 4.99 -22.71
C VAL A 60 14.97 5.30 -21.84
N HIS A 61 14.91 4.72 -20.65
CA HIS A 61 13.76 4.85 -19.75
C HIS A 61 14.11 5.60 -18.45
N PRO A 62 14.18 6.95 -18.44
CA PRO A 62 14.49 7.72 -17.23
C PRO A 62 13.54 7.41 -16.05
N THR A 63 12.27 7.11 -16.34
CA THR A 63 11.28 6.75 -15.31
C THR A 63 11.64 5.43 -14.63
N LEU A 64 12.04 4.43 -15.41
CA LEU A 64 12.48 3.14 -14.87
C LEU A 64 13.85 3.25 -14.19
N ASP A 65 14.75 4.08 -14.71
CA ASP A 65 16.05 4.35 -14.10
C ASP A 65 15.90 5.00 -12.72
N ALA A 66 14.97 5.93 -12.56
CA ALA A 66 14.66 6.54 -11.27
C ALA A 66 14.13 5.50 -10.27
N LEU A 67 13.23 4.61 -10.70
CA LEU A 67 12.71 3.52 -9.87
C LEU A 67 13.81 2.51 -9.50
N GLN A 68 14.61 2.12 -10.48
CA GLN A 68 15.76 1.26 -10.29
C GLN A 68 16.75 1.88 -9.29
N ALA A 69 17.01 3.18 -9.38
CA ALA A 69 17.88 3.89 -8.46
C ALA A 69 17.34 3.85 -7.01
N VAL A 70 16.03 4.02 -6.81
CA VAL A 70 15.38 3.91 -5.49
C VAL A 70 15.52 2.49 -4.92
N LEU A 71 15.21 1.47 -5.72
CA LEU A 71 15.30 0.06 -5.30
C LEU A 71 16.75 -0.35 -4.98
N ASN A 72 17.72 0.26 -5.64
CA ASN A 72 19.15 -0.06 -5.52
C ASN A 72 19.93 0.82 -4.52
N ARG A 73 19.26 1.66 -3.71
CA ARG A 73 19.92 2.48 -2.67
C ARG A 73 20.56 1.67 -1.53
N GLY A 74 20.29 0.37 -1.47
CA GLY A 74 20.85 -0.53 -0.47
C GLY A 74 22.38 -0.66 -0.53
N THR A 75 22.95 -1.14 0.58
CA THR A 75 24.38 -1.35 0.77
C THR A 75 24.86 -2.67 0.15
N LEU A 76 26.15 -3.01 0.34
CA LEU A 76 26.69 -4.27 -0.13
C LEU A 76 25.90 -5.46 0.46
N GLY A 77 25.52 -6.41 -0.39
CA GLY A 77 24.74 -7.59 0.00
C GLY A 77 23.21 -7.42 -0.10
N THR A 78 22.69 -6.21 -0.35
CA THR A 78 21.26 -6.05 -0.64
C THR A 78 20.92 -6.55 -2.05
N ALA A 79 19.63 -6.81 -2.29
CA ALA A 79 19.14 -7.14 -3.63
C ALA A 79 19.50 -6.03 -4.63
N ARG A 80 19.75 -6.43 -5.88
CA ARG A 80 19.93 -5.54 -7.01
C ARG A 80 18.80 -5.75 -8.00
N TYR A 81 18.22 -4.67 -8.46
CA TYR A 81 17.10 -4.65 -9.40
C TYR A 81 17.58 -4.12 -10.73
N HIS A 82 17.15 -4.76 -11.80
CA HIS A 82 17.20 -4.21 -13.14
C HIS A 82 15.80 -4.19 -13.73
N LEU A 83 15.37 -3.03 -14.23
CA LEU A 83 14.04 -2.82 -14.77
C LEU A 83 14.12 -2.54 -16.26
N ARG A 84 13.19 -3.11 -17.02
CA ARG A 84 12.97 -2.75 -18.43
C ARG A 84 11.49 -2.73 -18.76
N PHE A 85 11.16 -2.03 -19.83
CA PHE A 85 9.85 -2.04 -20.44
C PHE A 85 9.88 -2.91 -21.70
N ASP A 86 8.98 -3.87 -21.77
CA ASP A 86 8.74 -4.64 -22.99
C ASP A 86 7.48 -4.07 -23.65
N PRO A 87 7.59 -3.44 -24.85
CA PRO A 87 6.43 -2.90 -25.54
C PRO A 87 5.48 -4.02 -26.00
N ALA A 88 4.22 -3.66 -26.20
CA ALA A 88 3.23 -4.60 -26.74
C ALA A 88 3.64 -5.10 -28.13
N THR A 89 3.43 -6.38 -28.36
CA THR A 89 3.59 -7.06 -29.65
C THR A 89 2.27 -7.73 -30.05
N ASP A 90 2.20 -8.30 -31.25
CA ASP A 90 1.02 -9.05 -31.69
C ASP A 90 0.67 -10.25 -30.78
N SER A 91 1.64 -10.75 -30.01
CA SER A 91 1.49 -11.94 -29.16
C SER A 91 1.53 -11.67 -27.66
N ALA A 92 1.94 -10.46 -27.23
CA ALA A 92 2.11 -10.13 -25.83
C ALA A 92 1.73 -8.68 -25.51
N ALA A 93 1.05 -8.48 -24.38
CA ALA A 93 0.77 -7.14 -23.88
C ALA A 93 2.04 -6.46 -23.36
N ALA A 94 2.06 -5.11 -23.41
CA ALA A 94 3.14 -4.32 -22.84
C ALA A 94 3.35 -4.69 -21.36
N SER A 95 4.60 -4.80 -20.93
CA SER A 95 4.94 -5.32 -19.61
C SER A 95 6.13 -4.59 -18.99
N LEU A 96 6.07 -4.36 -17.69
CA LEU A 96 7.25 -4.05 -16.88
C LEU A 96 7.95 -5.36 -16.52
N VAL A 97 9.24 -5.46 -16.82
CA VAL A 97 10.04 -6.62 -16.41
C VAL A 97 11.03 -6.20 -15.35
N SER A 98 11.01 -6.93 -14.22
CA SER A 98 11.94 -6.76 -13.12
C SER A 98 12.82 -7.98 -12.98
N VAL A 99 14.13 -7.78 -13.07
CA VAL A 99 15.15 -8.80 -12.79
C VAL A 99 15.78 -8.46 -11.44
N ARG A 100 15.52 -9.30 -10.43
CA ARG A 100 16.06 -9.15 -9.08
C ARG A 100 17.21 -10.14 -8.90
N LYS A 101 18.39 -9.64 -8.50
CA LYS A 101 19.58 -10.43 -8.16
C LYS A 101 19.85 -10.32 -6.67
N HIS A 102 19.94 -11.45 -5.98
CA HIS A 102 20.23 -11.48 -4.54
C HIS A 102 20.94 -12.79 -4.18
N MET A 103 22.09 -12.72 -3.50
CA MET A 103 22.87 -13.88 -3.04
C MET A 103 23.14 -14.95 -4.12
N GLY A 104 23.40 -14.51 -5.36
CA GLY A 104 23.70 -15.42 -6.48
C GLY A 104 22.47 -15.98 -7.19
N GLU A 105 21.26 -15.75 -6.68
CA GLU A 105 20.01 -16.06 -7.37
C GLU A 105 19.53 -14.88 -8.21
N GLU A 106 18.98 -15.19 -9.38
CA GLU A 106 18.31 -14.25 -10.27
C GLU A 106 16.84 -14.64 -10.41
N PHE A 107 15.95 -13.69 -10.15
CA PHE A 107 14.51 -13.88 -10.24
C PHE A 107 13.90 -12.83 -11.16
N THR A 108 13.26 -13.28 -12.23
CA THR A 108 12.64 -12.42 -13.24
C THR A 108 11.14 -12.44 -13.10
N GLN A 109 10.54 -11.27 -12.88
CA GLN A 109 9.09 -11.05 -12.86
C GLN A 109 8.66 -10.22 -14.05
N VAL A 110 7.60 -10.66 -14.73
CA VAL A 110 6.94 -9.92 -15.80
C VAL A 110 5.59 -9.44 -15.25
N LEU A 111 5.41 -8.13 -15.22
CA LEU A 111 4.22 -7.45 -14.74
C LEU A 111 3.51 -6.82 -15.95
N PRO A 112 2.41 -7.42 -16.44
CA PRO A 112 1.64 -6.84 -17.53
C PRO A 112 1.13 -5.46 -17.14
N MET A 113 1.25 -4.49 -18.04
CA MET A 113 0.84 -3.10 -17.77
C MET A 113 -0.66 -2.98 -17.47
N GLY A 114 -1.49 -3.85 -18.08
CA GLY A 114 -2.92 -3.94 -17.80
C GLY A 114 -3.26 -4.29 -16.33
N ALA A 115 -2.34 -4.92 -15.59
CA ALA A 115 -2.53 -5.18 -14.16
C ALA A 115 -2.63 -3.89 -13.34
N PHE A 116 -1.96 -2.81 -13.79
CA PHE A 116 -1.97 -1.48 -13.16
C PHE A 116 -3.13 -0.60 -13.65
N GLU A 117 -3.68 -0.86 -14.83
CA GLU A 117 -4.76 -0.06 -15.40
C GLU A 117 -6.14 -0.52 -14.90
N SER A 118 -6.41 -1.82 -15.02
CA SER A 118 -7.71 -2.42 -14.69
C SER A 118 -7.62 -3.65 -13.79
N GLY A 119 -6.41 -4.13 -13.49
CA GLY A 119 -6.20 -5.36 -12.73
C GLY A 119 -6.02 -5.15 -11.22
N GLU A 120 -5.43 -6.16 -10.60
CA GLU A 120 -5.17 -6.28 -9.16
C GLU A 120 -4.19 -5.24 -8.61
N LEU A 121 -3.37 -4.63 -9.48
CA LEU A 121 -2.41 -3.58 -9.14
C LEU A 121 -2.95 -2.17 -9.43
N ARG A 122 -4.19 -2.02 -9.91
CA ARG A 122 -4.84 -0.71 -10.10
C ARG A 122 -4.74 0.22 -8.87
N PRO A 123 -4.93 -0.26 -7.63
CA PRO A 123 -4.78 0.59 -6.44
C PRO A 123 -3.40 1.25 -6.32
N LEU A 124 -2.33 0.61 -6.82
CA LEU A 124 -0.97 1.18 -6.78
C LEU A 124 -0.87 2.37 -7.75
N ARG A 125 -1.44 2.24 -8.96
CA ARG A 125 -1.47 3.34 -9.94
C ARG A 125 -2.31 4.51 -9.44
N GLU A 126 -3.46 4.24 -8.83
CA GLU A 126 -4.34 5.28 -8.29
C GLU A 126 -3.69 6.07 -7.16
N VAL A 127 -3.02 5.38 -6.23
CA VAL A 127 -2.31 6.07 -5.17
C VAL A 127 -1.08 6.82 -5.70
N ALA A 128 -0.34 6.25 -6.65
CA ALA A 128 0.80 6.93 -7.26
C ALA A 128 0.36 8.21 -7.96
N LEU A 129 -0.73 8.19 -8.73
CA LEU A 129 -1.33 9.38 -9.35
C LEU A 129 -1.73 10.44 -8.31
N ALA A 130 -2.29 10.04 -7.17
CA ALA A 130 -2.74 10.96 -6.14
C ALA A 130 -1.61 11.55 -5.28
N LEU A 131 -0.51 10.82 -5.11
CA LEU A 131 0.61 11.19 -4.24
C LEU A 131 1.82 11.73 -5.00
N HIS A 132 1.94 11.45 -6.30
CA HIS A 132 3.07 11.88 -7.10
C HIS A 132 3.24 13.41 -7.03
N GLY A 133 4.41 13.84 -6.61
CA GLY A 133 4.74 15.26 -6.44
C GLY A 133 4.05 15.94 -5.26
N LEU A 134 3.21 15.24 -4.47
CA LEU A 134 2.48 15.83 -3.35
C LEU A 134 3.40 16.20 -2.18
N VAL A 135 4.23 15.25 -1.76
CA VAL A 135 5.17 15.45 -0.63
C VAL A 135 6.46 16.04 -1.20
N ARG A 136 6.75 17.28 -0.80
CA ARG A 136 7.91 18.06 -1.28
C ARG A 136 8.77 18.53 -0.11
N GLU A 137 9.80 19.31 -0.43
CA GLU A 137 10.67 19.91 0.58
C GLU A 137 9.87 20.78 1.56
N GLY A 138 10.15 20.63 2.86
CA GLY A 138 9.41 21.31 3.93
C GLY A 138 8.07 20.66 4.29
N ALA A 139 7.72 19.51 3.69
CA ALA A 139 6.51 18.79 4.07
C ALA A 139 6.50 18.41 5.55
N GLN A 140 5.33 18.57 6.17
CA GLN A 140 5.13 18.22 7.58
C GLN A 140 3.72 17.68 7.82
N ILE A 141 3.61 16.75 8.75
CA ILE A 141 2.33 16.22 9.23
C ILE A 141 2.05 16.76 10.63
N LEU A 142 0.80 17.17 10.87
CA LEU A 142 0.37 17.77 12.12
C LEU A 142 -0.79 16.98 12.71
N ARG A 143 -0.81 16.88 14.04
CA ARG A 143 -1.96 16.36 14.78
C ARG A 143 -2.04 17.01 16.16
N GLY A 144 -3.14 17.72 16.40
CA GLY A 144 -3.26 18.58 17.58
C GLY A 144 -2.11 19.59 17.61
N ASN A 145 -1.35 19.60 18.70
CA ASN A 145 -0.24 20.54 18.90
C ASN A 145 1.13 19.99 18.48
N LYS A 146 1.18 18.80 17.87
CA LYS A 146 2.43 18.17 17.44
C LYS A 146 2.60 18.29 15.92
N SER A 147 3.83 18.53 15.50
CA SER A 147 4.25 18.49 14.09
C SER A 147 5.44 17.55 13.91
N HIS A 148 5.54 16.91 12.75
CA HIS A 148 6.68 16.08 12.37
C HIS A 148 7.04 16.32 10.89
N PRO A 149 8.32 16.60 10.55
CA PRO A 149 8.75 16.71 9.16
C PRO A 149 8.69 15.35 8.47
N ILE A 150 8.27 15.32 7.21
CA ILE A 150 8.11 14.08 6.45
C ILE A 150 8.79 14.18 5.09
N THR A 151 9.30 13.05 4.59
CA THR A 151 9.87 12.94 3.25
C THR A 151 9.04 12.04 2.33
N SER A 152 8.03 11.35 2.87
CA SER A 152 7.10 10.53 2.09
C SER A 152 5.73 10.46 2.77
N PHE A 153 4.70 10.12 1.99
CA PHE A 153 3.36 9.92 2.52
C PHE A 153 3.29 8.69 3.44
N ALA A 154 4.10 7.66 3.16
CA ALA A 154 4.23 6.49 4.02
C ALA A 154 4.68 6.87 5.45
N GLN A 155 5.63 7.80 5.57
CA GLN A 155 6.07 8.33 6.86
C GLN A 155 4.97 9.11 7.57
N ALA A 156 4.19 9.91 6.82
CA ALA A 156 3.05 10.63 7.36
C ALA A 156 1.99 9.68 7.95
N GLN A 157 1.61 8.64 7.19
CA GLN A 157 0.66 7.62 7.65
C GLN A 157 1.17 6.92 8.91
N ALA A 158 2.42 6.45 8.89
CA ALA A 158 3.01 5.74 10.02
C ALA A 158 3.01 6.61 11.29
N TRP A 159 3.45 7.87 11.17
CA TRP A 159 3.46 8.81 12.30
C TRP A 159 2.05 9.07 12.84
N LEU A 160 1.05 9.29 11.97
CA LEU A 160 -0.33 9.50 12.39
C LEU A 160 -0.89 8.29 13.14
N LEU A 161 -0.63 7.07 12.66
CA LEU A 161 -1.08 5.83 13.30
C LEU A 161 -0.43 5.63 14.67
N GLU A 162 0.87 5.89 14.80
CA GLU A 162 1.55 5.80 16.10
C GLU A 162 1.03 6.82 17.11
N GLU A 163 0.85 8.06 16.69
CA GLU A 163 0.21 9.07 17.53
C GLU A 163 -1.23 8.65 17.87
N ALA A 164 -1.94 7.89 17.02
CA ALA A 164 -3.34 7.50 17.26
C ALA A 164 -3.47 6.39 18.29
N LYS A 165 -2.47 5.50 18.33
CA LYS A 165 -2.34 4.44 19.33
C LYS A 165 -1.88 4.99 20.67
N ARG A 166 -1.13 6.10 20.70
CA ARG A 166 -0.55 6.66 21.92
C ARG A 166 -1.61 6.92 23.00
N GLY A 167 -1.41 6.32 24.17
CA GLY A 167 -2.33 6.44 25.31
C GLY A 167 -3.59 5.57 25.24
N ARG A 168 -3.73 4.72 24.21
CA ARG A 168 -4.81 3.74 24.11
C ARG A 168 -4.28 2.35 24.41
N GLN A 169 -4.98 1.63 25.27
CA GLN A 169 -4.77 0.21 25.48
C GLN A 169 -5.82 -0.56 24.68
N VAL A 170 -5.37 -1.50 23.85
CA VAL A 170 -6.26 -2.38 23.10
C VAL A 170 -6.20 -3.75 23.73
N GLN A 171 -7.34 -4.23 24.23
CA GLN A 171 -7.50 -5.60 24.72
C GLN A 171 -8.30 -6.41 23.71
N ARG A 172 -7.77 -7.57 23.32
CA ARG A 172 -8.48 -8.53 22.48
C ARG A 172 -8.94 -9.69 23.35
N PHE A 173 -10.24 -9.72 23.65
CA PHE A 173 -10.88 -10.84 24.33
C PHE A 173 -10.76 -12.11 23.46
N LYS A 174 -10.18 -13.18 24.01
CA LYS A 174 -10.04 -14.48 23.33
C LYS A 174 -11.09 -15.48 23.81
N GLY A 175 -11.61 -15.30 25.03
CA GLY A 175 -12.75 -16.05 25.55
C GLY A 175 -13.73 -15.15 26.31
N LEU A 176 -14.96 -15.63 26.47
CA LEU A 176 -16.00 -14.91 27.21
C LEU A 176 -15.65 -14.73 28.69
N GLY A 177 -14.85 -15.63 29.28
CA GLY A 177 -14.41 -15.55 30.66
C GLY A 177 -13.38 -14.44 30.96
N GLU A 178 -12.87 -13.76 29.93
CA GLU A 178 -12.02 -12.56 30.10
C GLU A 178 -12.85 -11.28 30.34
N MET A 179 -14.16 -11.35 30.12
CA MET A 179 -15.10 -10.26 30.34
C MET A 179 -15.72 -10.37 31.74
N ASN A 180 -15.97 -9.23 32.38
CA ASN A 180 -16.80 -9.20 33.57
C ASN A 180 -18.30 -9.31 33.19
N ALA A 181 -19.17 -9.50 34.18
CA ALA A 181 -20.60 -9.74 33.95
C ALA A 181 -21.32 -8.57 33.25
N GLU A 182 -20.97 -7.33 33.61
CA GLU A 182 -21.55 -6.11 33.01
C GLU A 182 -21.14 -5.98 31.54
N GLN A 183 -19.85 -6.18 31.25
CA GLN A 183 -19.32 -6.18 29.88
C GLN A 183 -20.01 -7.25 29.03
N LEU A 184 -20.13 -8.48 29.54
CA LEU A 184 -20.79 -9.56 28.81
C LEU A 184 -22.26 -9.23 28.50
N TRP A 185 -22.98 -8.65 29.48
CA TRP A 185 -24.35 -8.20 29.28
C TRP A 185 -24.43 -7.14 28.18
N GLU A 186 -23.63 -6.08 28.28
CA GLU A 186 -23.63 -4.94 27.36
C GLU A 186 -23.19 -5.31 25.93
N THR A 187 -22.22 -6.21 25.77
CA THR A 187 -21.66 -6.52 24.44
C THR A 187 -22.32 -7.71 23.75
N THR A 188 -22.81 -8.68 24.51
CA THR A 188 -23.14 -10.01 23.95
C THR A 188 -24.59 -10.42 24.21
N VAL A 189 -25.18 -10.08 25.36
CA VAL A 189 -26.47 -10.65 25.79
C VAL A 189 -27.65 -9.69 25.60
N ASN A 190 -27.45 -8.40 25.84
CA ASN A 190 -28.50 -7.38 25.78
C ASN A 190 -29.17 -7.34 24.38
N PRO A 191 -30.49 -7.56 24.26
CA PRO A 191 -31.22 -7.52 22.99
C PRO A 191 -31.01 -6.26 22.14
N ASP A 192 -30.77 -5.11 22.78
CA ASP A 192 -30.66 -3.82 22.10
C ASP A 192 -29.27 -3.60 21.47
N THR A 193 -28.24 -4.25 22.00
CA THR A 193 -26.83 -4.04 21.57
C THR A 193 -26.19 -5.30 20.98
N ARG A 194 -26.74 -6.48 21.24
CA ARG A 194 -26.20 -7.76 20.76
C ARG A 194 -26.21 -7.84 19.24
N ARG A 195 -25.20 -8.49 18.70
CA ARG A 195 -25.13 -8.89 17.28
C ARG A 195 -25.25 -10.40 17.20
N LEU A 196 -26.38 -10.89 16.70
CA LEU A 196 -26.60 -12.32 16.48
C LEU A 196 -26.31 -12.66 15.02
N LEU A 197 -25.71 -13.84 14.79
CA LEU A 197 -25.57 -14.46 13.49
C LEU A 197 -26.59 -15.59 13.38
N GLN A 198 -27.43 -15.57 12.35
CA GLN A 198 -28.37 -16.66 12.07
C GLN A 198 -27.64 -17.78 11.33
N VAL A 199 -27.82 -19.01 11.79
CA VAL A 199 -27.19 -20.21 11.20
C VAL A 199 -28.14 -20.83 10.17
N HIS A 200 -27.60 -21.20 9.01
CA HIS A 200 -28.31 -21.92 7.95
C HIS A 200 -27.92 -23.40 7.90
N ILE A 201 -28.63 -24.20 7.11
CA ILE A 201 -28.38 -25.65 7.01
C ILE A 201 -26.97 -25.90 6.44
N GLU A 202 -26.52 -25.05 5.52
CA GLU A 202 -25.21 -25.12 4.88
C GLU A 202 -24.07 -24.92 5.88
N ASP A 203 -24.25 -24.08 6.89
CA ASP A 203 -23.27 -23.83 7.96
C ASP A 203 -23.09 -25.07 8.86
N ALA A 204 -24.18 -25.81 9.10
CA ALA A 204 -24.14 -27.04 9.88
C ALA A 204 -23.34 -28.14 9.15
N VAL A 205 -23.54 -28.27 7.82
CA VAL A 205 -22.78 -29.22 7.00
C VAL A 205 -21.30 -28.87 6.97
N ALA A 206 -20.94 -27.58 6.92
CA ALA A 206 -19.56 -27.12 6.94
C ALA A 206 -18.86 -27.34 8.30
N ALA A 207 -19.61 -27.38 9.41
CA ALA A 207 -19.06 -27.63 10.74
C ALA A 207 -18.72 -29.10 11.01
N ASP A 208 -19.40 -30.03 10.33
CA ASP A 208 -19.21 -31.48 10.46
C ASP A 208 -18.08 -32.05 9.57
N GLN A 209 -17.55 -31.27 8.61
CA GLN A 209 -16.44 -31.65 7.72
C GLN A 209 -15.07 -31.27 8.29
#